data_AF-A0A8H2WL75-F1
#
_entry.id   AF-A0A8H2WL75-F1
#
_cell.length_a   1.000
_cell.length_b   1.000
_cell.length_c   1.000
_cell.angle_alpha   90.00
_cell.angle_beta   90.00
_cell.angle_gamma   90.00
#
_symmetry.space_group_name_H-M   'P 1'
#
loop_
_entity.id
_entity.type
_entity.pdbx_description
1 polymer ?
#
loop_
_entity_poly.entity_id
_entity_poly.type
_entity_poly.pdbx_seq_one_letter_code
_entity_poly.pdbx_strand_id
1 'polypeptide(L)'
;MLKSATSTMVAPYDGPRYSALSRRIHGWSWQSFPIGMGTGAVYVLLSSLSPHPGWVTYIEIVFYILNICLFVLNLSMLGLQFIFFRRQSLRLLSDPVKGVFVPLSVLSFATIVIGTINYAVPAGIISASGIYVMFWIYVALALVVSFPMLMIWFNKPHDITTFTPAWAFLIFPIMLTGIMALNALRVIPASDSRALGILLVGYFFQGIGFFMTFFYLAIYVLRIITTGFMSGHQANGAFVACGPPGFTALALINLGASAREIFPQHDLVSPIAGEIFYAASVLSALLLFGLAVFFFAFGVLPYWFKLHKHLHEILGCWALTFPNVGWINTIMALRKIFNIPGFDEWHLVMTIMVCVTWLVLFCLTIVAFWKGEVFMSRDEDIYADAPIAKPKPEDMV
;
A
#
# COMPACT_ATOMS: atom_id res chain seq x y z
N MET A 1 24.36 -22.26 -40.08
CA MET A 1 24.21 -22.94 -38.77
C MET A 1 22.74 -23.01 -38.41
N LEU A 2 22.12 -24.18 -38.63
CA LEU A 2 20.74 -24.48 -38.25
C LEU A 2 20.63 -24.50 -36.73
N LYS A 3 19.84 -23.57 -36.15
CA LYS A 3 19.39 -23.71 -34.76
C LYS A 3 18.23 -24.70 -34.74
N SER A 4 18.52 -25.90 -34.24
CA SER A 4 17.54 -26.88 -33.78
C SER A 4 16.57 -26.19 -32.82
N ALA A 5 15.33 -25.98 -33.26
CA ALA A 5 14.21 -25.65 -32.40
C ALA A 5 13.79 -26.93 -31.67
N THR A 6 14.50 -27.27 -30.61
CA THR A 6 14.03 -28.27 -29.64
C THR A 6 12.93 -27.59 -28.84
N SER A 7 11.72 -27.60 -29.37
CA SER A 7 10.50 -27.38 -28.59
C SER A 7 10.48 -28.47 -27.53
N THR A 8 10.90 -28.16 -26.31
CA THR A 8 10.64 -28.99 -25.14
C THR A 8 9.13 -29.09 -25.00
N MET A 9 8.54 -30.13 -25.60
CA MET A 9 7.17 -30.52 -25.32
C MET A 9 7.12 -30.86 -23.83
N VAL A 10 6.58 -29.95 -23.03
CA VAL A 10 6.22 -30.25 -21.65
C VAL A 10 5.22 -31.40 -21.73
N ALA A 11 5.54 -32.54 -21.12
CA ALA A 11 4.65 -33.69 -21.12
C ALA A 11 3.26 -33.26 -20.61
N PRO A 12 2.15 -33.73 -21.21
CA PRO A 12 0.82 -33.42 -20.73
C PRO A 12 0.71 -33.77 -19.23
N TYR A 13 0.12 -32.88 -18.44
CA TYR A 13 -0.16 -33.17 -17.03
C TYR A 13 -1.26 -34.24 -16.93
N ASP A 14 -0.86 -35.44 -16.51
CA ASP A 14 -1.74 -36.61 -16.32
C ASP A 14 -2.16 -36.83 -14.85
N GLY A 15 -1.95 -35.82 -13.99
CA GLY A 15 -2.28 -35.89 -12.55
C GLY A 15 -3.76 -35.58 -12.21
N PRO A 16 -4.11 -35.60 -10.90
CA PRO A 16 -5.46 -35.33 -10.45
C PRO A 16 -5.90 -33.91 -10.80
N ARG A 17 -7.18 -33.75 -11.17
CA ARG A 17 -7.78 -32.43 -11.38
C ARG A 17 -8.35 -31.90 -10.07
N TYR A 18 -8.05 -30.65 -9.75
CA TYR A 18 -8.56 -29.99 -8.55
C TYR A 18 -9.78 -29.13 -8.88
N SER A 19 -10.66 -28.94 -7.88
CA SER A 19 -11.82 -28.07 -8.03
C SER A 19 -11.40 -26.63 -8.33
N ALA A 20 -12.26 -25.87 -9.01
CA ALA A 20 -12.00 -24.47 -9.30
C ALA A 20 -11.71 -23.66 -8.02
N LEU A 21 -12.46 -23.92 -6.94
CA LEU A 21 -12.26 -23.27 -5.65
C LEU A 21 -10.89 -23.59 -5.03
N SER A 22 -10.47 -24.87 -5.04
CA SER A 22 -9.14 -25.29 -4.56
C SER A 22 -8.03 -24.53 -5.30
N ARG A 23 -8.14 -24.44 -6.62
CA ARG A 23 -7.18 -23.73 -7.47
C ARG A 23 -7.15 -22.22 -7.21
N ARG A 24 -8.29 -21.61 -6.84
CA ARG A 24 -8.35 -20.21 -6.42
C ARG A 24 -7.71 -19.98 -5.06
N ILE A 25 -8.00 -20.84 -4.09
CA ILE A 25 -7.41 -20.76 -2.74
C ILE A 25 -5.89 -20.91 -2.84
N HIS A 26 -5.40 -21.91 -3.57
CA HIS A 26 -3.96 -22.11 -3.79
C HIS A 26 -3.30 -20.96 -4.57
N GLY A 27 -3.99 -20.42 -5.57
CA GLY A 27 -3.48 -19.32 -6.41
C GLY A 27 -3.58 -17.93 -5.80
N TRP A 28 -4.29 -17.78 -4.67
CA TRP A 28 -4.43 -16.48 -4.02
C TRP A 28 -3.07 -15.92 -3.58
N SER A 29 -2.90 -14.60 -3.61
CA SER A 29 -1.62 -13.98 -3.31
C SER A 29 -1.75 -12.66 -2.57
N TRP A 30 -0.66 -12.23 -1.94
CA TRP A 30 -0.57 -10.94 -1.25
C TRP A 30 -0.72 -9.72 -2.18
N GLN A 31 -0.60 -9.91 -3.51
CA GLN A 31 -0.89 -8.88 -4.51
C GLN A 31 -2.39 -8.55 -4.64
N SER A 32 -3.26 -9.21 -3.86
CA SER A 32 -4.68 -8.85 -3.74
C SER A 32 -4.95 -7.64 -2.85
N PHE A 33 -4.08 -7.32 -1.89
CA PHE A 33 -4.24 -6.18 -0.99
C PHE A 33 -4.21 -4.79 -1.66
N PRO A 34 -3.41 -4.55 -2.71
CA PRO A 34 -3.48 -3.32 -3.51
C PRO A 34 -4.89 -2.97 -4.02
N ILE A 35 -5.75 -3.96 -4.28
CA ILE A 35 -7.14 -3.74 -4.72
C ILE A 35 -7.93 -3.02 -3.61
N GLY A 36 -7.81 -3.51 -2.38
CA GLY A 36 -8.41 -2.87 -1.20
C GLY A 36 -7.81 -1.49 -0.94
N MET A 37 -6.47 -1.37 -0.97
CA MET A 37 -5.79 -0.08 -0.80
C MET A 37 -6.20 0.97 -1.85
N GLY A 38 -6.36 0.56 -3.11
CA GLY A 38 -6.84 1.44 -4.17
C GLY A 38 -8.30 1.85 -3.97
N THR A 39 -9.13 0.95 -3.46
CA THR A 39 -10.51 1.27 -3.03
C THR A 39 -10.50 2.26 -1.87
N GLY A 40 -9.57 2.07 -0.93
CA GLY A 40 -9.19 3.02 0.13
C GLY A 40 -8.86 4.40 -0.39
N ALA A 41 -8.01 4.47 -1.42
CA ALA A 41 -7.57 5.70 -2.04
C ALA A 41 -8.74 6.55 -2.54
N VAL A 42 -9.76 5.94 -3.12
CA VAL A 42 -10.94 6.64 -3.67
C VAL A 42 -11.65 7.42 -2.57
N TYR A 43 -12.13 6.78 -1.50
CA TYR A 43 -12.88 7.52 -0.47
C TYR A 43 -12.00 8.45 0.36
N VAL A 44 -10.71 8.15 0.55
CA VAL A 44 -9.79 9.05 1.25
C VAL A 44 -9.58 10.35 0.47
N LEU A 45 -9.45 10.28 -0.85
CA LEU A 45 -9.35 11.47 -1.70
C LEU A 45 -10.67 12.24 -1.77
N LEU A 46 -11.79 11.54 -1.98
CA LEU A 46 -13.13 12.17 -2.00
C LEU A 46 -13.44 12.92 -0.70
N SER A 47 -13.09 12.34 0.46
CA SER A 47 -13.30 12.98 1.76
C SER A 47 -12.49 14.27 1.98
N SER A 48 -11.50 14.52 1.11
CA SER A 48 -10.61 15.69 1.20
C SER A 48 -11.02 16.82 0.26
N LEU A 49 -12.08 16.65 -0.54
CA LEU A 49 -12.58 17.69 -1.44
C LEU A 49 -12.97 18.97 -0.70
N SER A 50 -12.72 20.12 -1.31
CA SER A 50 -13.17 21.43 -0.81
C SER A 50 -13.70 22.29 -1.96
N PRO A 51 -14.97 22.74 -1.93
CA PRO A 51 -16.02 22.35 -0.99
C PRO A 51 -16.37 20.86 -1.11
N HIS A 52 -16.70 20.21 0.01
CA HIS A 52 -17.12 18.81 0.04
C HIS A 52 -18.65 18.72 -0.18
N PRO A 53 -19.13 18.14 -1.29
CA PRO A 53 -20.56 18.01 -1.52
C PRO A 53 -21.13 16.86 -0.67
N GLY A 54 -22.20 17.13 0.10
CA GLY A 54 -22.75 16.13 1.03
C GLY A 54 -23.22 14.81 0.39
N TRP A 55 -23.56 14.80 -0.91
CA TRP A 55 -23.92 13.57 -1.62
C TRP A 55 -22.72 12.63 -1.84
N VAL A 56 -21.50 13.17 -1.86
CA VAL A 56 -20.26 12.39 -2.05
C VAL A 56 -20.01 11.48 -0.85
N THR A 57 -20.45 11.87 0.36
CA THR A 57 -20.35 11.02 1.57
C THR A 57 -21.02 9.66 1.40
N TYR A 58 -22.13 9.57 0.67
CA TYR A 58 -22.80 8.28 0.42
C TYR A 58 -21.93 7.37 -0.46
N ILE A 59 -21.28 7.94 -1.47
CA ILE A 59 -20.35 7.20 -2.34
C ILE A 59 -19.16 6.72 -1.54
N GLU A 60 -18.58 7.61 -0.73
CA GLU A 60 -17.47 7.28 0.15
C GLU A 60 -17.77 6.10 1.09
N ILE A 61 -18.96 6.08 1.70
CA ILE A 61 -19.40 4.98 2.56
C ILE A 61 -19.52 3.67 1.77
N VAL A 62 -20.03 3.70 0.53
CA VAL A 62 -20.07 2.50 -0.34
C VAL A 62 -18.67 1.96 -0.59
N PHE A 63 -17.71 2.83 -0.93
CA PHE A 63 -16.31 2.43 -1.12
C PHE A 63 -15.64 1.94 0.17
N TYR A 64 -15.97 2.54 1.31
CA TYR A 64 -15.50 2.10 2.63
C TYR A 64 -15.98 0.68 2.96
N ILE A 65 -17.27 0.39 2.77
CA ILE A 65 -17.84 -0.95 2.99
C ILE A 65 -17.21 -1.94 2.01
N LEU A 66 -17.09 -1.58 0.73
CA LEU A 66 -16.44 -2.42 -0.28
C LEU A 66 -15.00 -2.75 0.13
N ASN A 67 -14.25 -1.78 0.65
CA ASN A 67 -12.88 -2.00 1.11
C ASN A 67 -12.82 -3.01 2.28
N ILE A 68 -13.74 -2.91 3.25
CA ILE A 68 -13.87 -3.90 4.33
C ILE A 68 -14.15 -5.30 3.76
N CYS A 69 -15.09 -5.42 2.83
CA CYS A 69 -15.42 -6.70 2.20
C CYS A 69 -14.21 -7.31 1.47
N LEU A 70 -13.45 -6.50 0.72
CA LEU A 70 -12.23 -6.94 0.03
C LEU A 70 -11.14 -7.38 1.02
N PHE A 71 -10.99 -6.67 2.13
CA PHE A 71 -10.03 -7.01 3.17
C PHE A 71 -10.36 -8.34 3.84
N VAL A 72 -11.62 -8.54 4.22
CA VAL A 72 -12.09 -9.81 4.80
C VAL A 72 -11.92 -10.95 3.79
N LEU A 73 -12.29 -10.75 2.52
CA LEU A 73 -12.10 -11.75 1.47
C LEU A 73 -10.61 -12.15 1.34
N ASN A 74 -9.70 -11.18 1.27
CA ASN A 74 -8.27 -11.45 1.15
C ASN A 74 -7.72 -12.23 2.35
N LEU A 75 -8.09 -11.82 3.56
CA LEU A 75 -7.69 -12.54 4.78
C LEU A 75 -8.26 -13.96 4.82
N SER A 76 -9.54 -14.13 4.47
CA SER A 76 -10.16 -15.46 4.43
C SER A 76 -9.48 -16.35 3.40
N MET A 77 -9.22 -15.87 2.18
CA MET A 77 -8.58 -16.69 1.14
C MET A 77 -7.15 -17.08 1.49
N LEU A 78 -6.34 -16.17 2.04
CA LEU A 78 -4.98 -16.49 2.51
C LEU A 78 -4.99 -17.37 3.77
N GLY A 79 -5.97 -17.20 4.66
CA GLY A 79 -6.17 -18.07 5.82
C GLY A 79 -6.52 -19.50 5.40
N LEU A 80 -7.45 -19.67 4.45
CA LEU A 80 -7.76 -20.96 3.85
C LEU A 80 -6.55 -21.55 3.13
N GLN A 81 -5.75 -20.73 2.42
CA GLN A 81 -4.51 -21.19 1.80
C GLN A 81 -3.50 -21.68 2.84
N PHE A 82 -3.39 -21.02 3.99
CA PHE A 82 -2.48 -21.45 5.05
C PHE A 82 -2.92 -22.77 5.69
N ILE A 83 -4.24 -22.98 5.84
CA ILE A 83 -4.82 -24.21 6.40
C ILE A 83 -4.67 -25.39 5.43
N PHE A 84 -5.08 -25.22 4.16
CA PHE A 84 -5.15 -26.31 3.19
C PHE A 84 -3.90 -26.48 2.32
N PHE A 85 -3.14 -25.41 2.10
CA PHE A 85 -1.96 -25.37 1.22
C PHE A 85 -0.77 -24.68 1.93
N ARG A 86 -0.44 -25.16 3.14
CA ARG A 86 0.58 -24.56 4.01
C ARG A 86 1.93 -24.34 3.31
N ARG A 87 2.38 -25.30 2.49
CA ARG A 87 3.64 -25.20 1.74
C ARG A 87 3.65 -24.00 0.79
N GLN A 88 2.57 -23.81 0.04
CA GLN A 88 2.40 -22.66 -0.84
C GLN A 88 2.42 -21.34 -0.06
N SER A 89 1.70 -21.27 1.07
CA SER A 89 1.66 -20.06 1.89
C SER A 89 3.05 -19.68 2.44
N LEU A 90 3.79 -20.65 2.96
CA LEU A 90 5.16 -20.43 3.46
C LEU A 90 6.11 -20.06 2.32
N ARG A 91 5.95 -20.67 1.14
CA ARG A 91 6.72 -20.31 -0.07
C ARG A 91 6.46 -18.86 -0.47
N LEU A 92 5.21 -18.40 -0.49
CA LEU A 92 4.87 -17.00 -0.80
C LEU A 92 5.47 -16.01 0.21
N LEU A 93 5.48 -16.36 1.51
CA LEU A 93 6.08 -15.52 2.55
C LEU A 93 7.61 -15.41 2.40
N SER A 94 8.27 -16.49 2.00
CA SER A 94 9.74 -16.54 1.85
C SER A 94 10.24 -16.15 0.45
N ASP A 95 9.33 -15.86 -0.49
CA ASP A 95 9.66 -15.44 -1.85
C ASP A 95 10.13 -13.97 -1.85
N PRO A 96 11.34 -13.68 -2.37
CA PRO A 96 11.91 -12.33 -2.32
C PRO A 96 11.16 -11.30 -3.19
N VAL A 97 10.36 -11.76 -4.16
CA VAL A 97 9.60 -10.90 -5.09
C VAL A 97 8.14 -10.79 -4.66
N LYS A 98 7.53 -11.90 -4.21
CA LYS A 98 6.11 -11.94 -3.81
C LYS A 98 5.92 -11.54 -2.34
N GLY A 99 6.89 -11.82 -1.49
CA GLY A 99 6.87 -11.50 -0.07
C GLY A 99 6.80 -10.00 0.22
N VAL A 100 7.33 -9.15 -0.68
CA VAL A 100 7.27 -7.68 -0.51
C VAL A 100 5.85 -7.13 -0.46
N PHE A 101 4.84 -7.88 -0.91
CA PHE A 101 3.44 -7.50 -0.86
C PHE A 101 2.76 -7.87 0.47
N VAL A 102 3.36 -8.72 1.31
CA VAL A 102 2.80 -9.11 2.63
C VAL A 102 2.47 -7.90 3.51
N PRO A 103 3.36 -6.89 3.66
CA PRO A 103 3.09 -5.71 4.47
C PRO A 103 1.93 -4.84 3.96
N LEU A 104 1.50 -5.02 2.70
CA LEU A 104 0.33 -4.31 2.17
C LEU A 104 -0.98 -4.72 2.84
N SER A 105 -1.01 -5.88 3.52
CA SER A 105 -2.13 -6.22 4.40
C SER A 105 -2.32 -5.18 5.51
N VAL A 106 -1.22 -4.71 6.11
CA VAL A 106 -1.26 -3.68 7.16
C VAL A 106 -1.64 -2.32 6.58
N LEU A 107 -1.16 -1.98 5.37
CA LEU A 107 -1.57 -0.74 4.70
C LEU A 107 -3.06 -0.74 4.31
N SER A 108 -3.58 -1.87 3.87
CA SER A 108 -5.01 -2.03 3.60
C SER A 108 -5.83 -1.83 4.87
N PHE A 109 -5.40 -2.42 5.99
CA PHE A 109 -6.01 -2.15 7.31
C PHE A 109 -5.95 -0.66 7.70
N ALA A 110 -4.84 0.03 7.43
CA ALA A 110 -4.70 1.48 7.65
C ALA A 110 -5.84 2.27 6.98
N THR A 111 -6.13 1.95 5.71
CA THR A 111 -7.21 2.63 4.99
C THR A 111 -8.56 2.42 5.65
N ILE A 112 -8.84 1.20 6.15
CA ILE A 112 -10.07 0.91 6.89
C ILE A 112 -10.15 1.74 8.17
N VAL A 113 -9.05 1.86 8.93
CA VAL A 113 -9.05 2.71 10.14
C VAL A 113 -9.31 4.17 9.79
N ILE A 114 -8.74 4.69 8.70
CA ILE A 114 -9.04 6.05 8.22
C ILE A 114 -10.53 6.20 7.86
N GLY A 115 -11.11 5.21 7.18
CA GLY A 115 -12.54 5.19 6.88
C GLY A 115 -13.41 5.12 8.15
N THR A 116 -13.01 4.33 9.14
CA THR A 116 -13.67 4.27 10.45
C THR A 116 -13.67 5.64 11.14
N ILE A 117 -12.56 6.37 11.09
CA ILE A 117 -12.45 7.73 11.63
C ILE A 117 -13.36 8.70 10.86
N ASN A 118 -13.43 8.59 9.54
CA ASN A 118 -14.23 9.49 8.71
C ASN A 118 -15.75 9.20 8.78
N TYR A 119 -16.17 7.95 8.99
CA TYR A 119 -17.58 7.55 8.83
C TYR A 119 -18.19 6.95 10.09
N ALA A 120 -17.49 6.04 10.77
CA ALA A 120 -18.03 5.35 11.94
C ALA A 120 -17.96 6.18 13.22
N VAL A 121 -16.94 7.05 13.37
CA VAL A 121 -16.83 7.97 14.51
C VAL A 121 -17.92 9.06 14.46
N PRO A 122 -18.13 9.79 13.36
CA PRO A 122 -19.22 10.77 13.28
C PRO A 122 -20.62 10.14 13.43
N ALA A 123 -20.78 8.87 13.05
CA ALA A 123 -22.01 8.12 13.25
C ALA A 123 -22.20 7.61 14.71
N GLY A 124 -21.22 7.80 15.59
CA GLY A 124 -21.27 7.34 16.99
C GLY A 124 -21.08 5.84 17.17
N ILE A 125 -20.68 5.10 16.12
CA ILE A 125 -20.48 3.64 16.15
C ILE A 125 -19.15 3.30 16.86
N ILE A 126 -18.12 4.13 16.65
CA ILE A 126 -16.79 3.96 17.26
C ILE A 126 -16.43 5.23 18.03
N SER A 127 -15.97 5.06 19.27
CA SER A 127 -15.51 6.18 20.10
C SER A 127 -14.05 6.54 19.84
N ALA A 128 -13.62 7.73 20.31
CA ALA A 128 -12.21 8.13 20.28
C ALA A 128 -11.28 7.11 20.97
N SER A 129 -11.75 6.48 22.06
CA SER A 129 -11.00 5.39 22.72
C SER A 129 -10.89 4.14 21.85
N GLY A 130 -11.90 3.84 21.02
CA GLY A 130 -11.81 2.79 20.00
C GLY A 130 -10.72 3.08 18.97
N ILE A 131 -10.62 4.33 18.52
CA ILE A 131 -9.56 4.77 17.59
C ILE A 131 -8.17 4.70 18.24
N TYR A 132 -8.05 5.07 19.51
CA TYR A 132 -6.81 4.89 20.27
C TYR A 132 -6.33 3.43 20.28
N VAL A 133 -7.24 2.47 20.50
CA VAL A 133 -6.92 1.04 20.44
C VAL A 133 -6.52 0.62 19.02
N MET A 134 -7.25 1.06 18.00
CA MET A 134 -6.93 0.76 16.60
C MET A 134 -5.55 1.31 16.18
N PHE A 135 -5.15 2.48 16.69
CA PHE A 135 -3.82 3.04 16.46
C PHE A 135 -2.71 2.09 16.97
N TRP A 136 -2.83 1.61 18.21
CA TRP A 136 -1.83 0.68 18.76
C TRP A 136 -1.85 -0.70 18.10
N ILE A 137 -3.01 -1.21 17.70
CA ILE A 137 -3.12 -2.42 16.87
C ILE A 137 -2.37 -2.22 15.55
N TYR A 138 -2.57 -1.09 14.88
CA TYR A 138 -1.85 -0.77 13.66
C TYR A 138 -0.34 -0.74 13.87
N VAL A 139 0.15 -0.05 14.90
CA VAL A 139 1.59 0.01 15.22
C VAL A 139 2.15 -1.38 15.45
N ALA A 140 1.48 -2.21 16.26
CA ALA A 140 1.91 -3.58 16.52
C ALA A 140 1.96 -4.41 15.23
N LEU A 141 0.94 -4.34 14.38
CA LEU A 141 0.91 -5.04 13.09
C LEU A 141 2.02 -4.55 12.15
N ALA A 142 2.27 -3.24 12.09
CA ALA A 142 3.34 -2.68 11.28
C ALA A 142 4.70 -3.26 11.67
N LEU A 143 5.00 -3.35 12.97
CA LEU A 143 6.27 -3.89 13.46
C LEU A 143 6.37 -5.41 13.24
N VAL A 144 5.34 -6.16 13.65
CA VAL A 144 5.32 -7.63 13.58
C VAL A 144 5.33 -8.14 12.14
N VAL A 145 4.80 -7.39 11.17
CA VAL A 145 4.85 -7.77 9.77
C VAL A 145 6.11 -7.25 9.07
N SER A 146 6.48 -5.97 9.25
CA SER A 146 7.60 -5.39 8.51
C SER A 146 8.95 -5.98 8.91
N PHE A 147 9.26 -6.15 10.20
CA PHE A 147 10.58 -6.62 10.62
C PHE A 147 10.91 -8.04 10.14
N PRO A 148 10.02 -9.05 10.30
CA PRO A 148 10.28 -10.38 9.74
C PRO A 148 10.41 -10.37 8.22
N MET A 149 9.61 -9.57 7.52
CA MET A 149 9.70 -9.48 6.07
C MET A 149 11.00 -8.81 5.61
N LEU A 150 11.47 -7.77 6.30
CA LEU A 150 12.79 -7.18 6.09
C LEU A 150 13.89 -8.20 6.32
N MET A 151 13.83 -8.98 7.40
CA MET A 151 14.81 -10.03 7.71
C MET A 151 14.85 -11.09 6.60
N ILE A 152 13.69 -11.61 6.18
CA ILE A 152 13.58 -12.57 5.07
C ILE A 152 14.18 -12.00 3.79
N TRP A 153 13.90 -10.72 3.52
CA TRP A 153 14.34 -10.06 2.30
C TRP A 153 15.86 -9.79 2.29
N PHE A 154 16.42 -9.24 3.36
CA PHE A 154 17.86 -8.94 3.47
C PHE A 154 18.75 -10.19 3.61
N ASN A 155 18.17 -11.34 3.97
CA ASN A 155 18.89 -12.63 4.00
C ASN A 155 19.17 -13.21 2.61
N LYS A 156 18.76 -12.54 1.53
CA LYS A 156 19.02 -12.97 0.15
C LYS A 156 19.74 -11.85 -0.61
N PRO A 157 20.71 -12.18 -1.48
CA PRO A 157 21.30 -11.20 -2.38
C PRO A 157 20.28 -10.80 -3.45
N HIS A 158 20.33 -9.53 -3.87
CA HIS A 158 19.45 -8.98 -4.90
C HIS A 158 20.26 -8.27 -5.98
N ASP A 159 19.90 -8.48 -7.23
CA ASP A 159 20.47 -7.73 -8.35
C ASP A 159 19.77 -6.37 -8.49
N ILE A 160 20.57 -5.30 -8.59
CA ILE A 160 20.11 -3.94 -8.81
C ILE A 160 19.24 -3.81 -10.08
N THR A 161 19.47 -4.63 -11.10
CA THR A 161 18.66 -4.62 -12.34
C THR A 161 17.19 -4.96 -12.09
N THR A 162 16.93 -5.74 -11.04
CA THR A 162 15.58 -6.19 -10.62
C THR A 162 14.92 -5.25 -9.61
N PHE A 163 15.65 -4.24 -9.13
CA PHE A 163 15.14 -3.30 -8.13
C PHE A 163 13.91 -2.57 -8.68
N THR A 164 12.86 -2.52 -7.85
CA THR A 164 11.65 -1.73 -8.11
C THR A 164 11.28 -0.93 -6.86
N PRO A 165 10.64 0.25 -6.99
CA PRO A 165 10.18 1.00 -5.83
C PRO A 165 9.18 0.24 -4.93
N ALA A 166 8.53 -0.82 -5.44
CA ALA A 166 7.67 -1.69 -4.66
C ALA A 166 8.39 -2.39 -3.49
N TRP A 167 9.72 -2.52 -3.52
CA TRP A 167 10.47 -3.08 -2.38
C TRP A 167 10.34 -2.22 -1.13
N ALA A 168 10.04 -0.93 -1.29
CA ALA A 168 9.78 -0.04 -0.17
C ALA A 168 8.52 -0.44 0.64
N PHE A 169 7.62 -1.28 0.09
CA PHE A 169 6.48 -1.82 0.83
C PHE A 169 6.89 -2.52 2.13
N LEU A 170 8.10 -3.07 2.21
CA LEU A 170 8.65 -3.69 3.42
C LEU A 170 8.64 -2.76 4.63
N ILE A 171 8.87 -1.46 4.43
CA ILE A 171 8.92 -0.45 5.51
C ILE A 171 7.70 0.49 5.52
N PHE A 172 6.85 0.45 4.48
CA PHE A 172 5.71 1.37 4.36
C PHE A 172 4.76 1.33 5.56
N PRO A 173 4.38 0.16 6.14
CA PRO A 173 3.52 0.16 7.31
C PRO A 173 4.09 0.96 8.48
N ILE A 174 5.40 0.84 8.72
CA ILE A 174 6.08 1.61 9.76
C ILE A 174 6.00 3.11 9.43
N MET A 175 6.30 3.50 8.19
CA MET A 175 6.17 4.89 7.72
C MET A 175 4.75 5.44 7.92
N LEU A 176 3.73 4.67 7.51
CA LEU A 176 2.32 5.09 7.56
C LEU A 176 1.79 5.25 9.00
N THR A 177 2.57 4.89 10.02
CA THR A 177 2.26 5.24 11.42
C THR A 177 2.07 6.75 11.62
N GLY A 178 2.81 7.60 10.89
CA GLY A 178 2.59 9.05 10.93
C GLY A 178 1.21 9.47 10.38
N ILE A 179 0.75 8.82 9.31
CA ILE A 179 -0.60 9.00 8.76
C ILE A 179 -1.67 8.45 9.72
N MET A 180 -1.39 7.35 10.40
CA MET A 180 -2.30 6.85 11.43
C MET A 180 -2.39 7.78 12.62
N ALA A 181 -1.27 8.35 13.05
CA ALA A 181 -1.21 9.32 14.14
C ALA A 181 -1.99 10.60 13.79
N LEU A 182 -1.75 11.20 12.61
CA LEU A 182 -2.47 12.43 12.24
C LEU A 182 -3.99 12.21 12.16
N ASN A 183 -4.45 11.03 11.73
CA ASN A 183 -5.88 10.75 11.69
C ASN A 183 -6.46 10.46 13.08
N ALA A 184 -5.74 9.74 13.94
CA ALA A 184 -6.19 9.50 15.33
C ALA A 184 -6.28 10.80 16.14
N LEU A 185 -5.35 11.74 15.91
CA LEU A 185 -5.33 13.05 16.57
C LEU A 185 -6.49 13.96 16.17
N ARG A 186 -7.21 13.68 15.07
CA ARG A 186 -8.45 14.41 14.73
C ARG A 186 -9.60 14.16 15.71
N VAL A 187 -9.56 13.06 16.46
CA VAL A 187 -10.65 12.63 17.35
C VAL A 187 -10.23 12.53 18.81
N ILE A 188 -8.93 12.58 19.10
CA ILE A 188 -8.38 12.57 20.46
C ILE A 188 -8.01 14.00 20.85
N PRO A 189 -8.63 14.60 21.88
CA PRO A 189 -8.39 15.98 22.26
C PRO A 189 -6.92 16.24 22.65
N ALA A 190 -6.40 17.43 22.31
CA ALA A 190 -5.01 17.80 22.61
C ALA A 190 -4.68 17.80 24.12
N SER A 191 -5.67 18.09 24.98
CA SER A 191 -5.53 18.05 26.44
C SER A 191 -5.42 16.63 27.01
N ASP A 192 -5.76 15.60 26.22
CA ASP A 192 -5.63 14.20 26.63
C ASP A 192 -4.16 13.77 26.54
N SER A 193 -3.63 13.17 27.61
CA SER A 193 -2.24 12.68 27.65
C SER A 193 -1.97 11.60 26.59
N ARG A 194 -3.01 10.89 26.12
CA ARG A 194 -2.93 9.94 25.00
C ARG A 194 -2.52 10.61 23.69
N ALA A 195 -2.87 11.88 23.47
CA ALA A 195 -2.54 12.63 22.27
C ALA A 195 -1.03 12.78 22.11
N LEU A 196 -0.32 13.09 23.20
CA LEU A 196 1.13 13.19 23.20
C LEU A 196 1.80 11.88 22.79
N GLY A 197 1.34 10.74 23.34
CA GLY A 197 1.86 9.42 22.98
C GLY A 197 1.69 9.12 21.50
N ILE A 198 0.50 9.38 20.94
CA ILE A 198 0.25 9.21 19.50
C ILE A 198 1.14 10.12 18.66
N LEU A 199 1.28 11.39 19.05
CA LEU A 199 2.10 12.37 18.33
C LEU A 199 3.56 11.92 18.26
N LEU A 200 4.17 11.58 19.40
CA LEU A 200 5.58 11.21 19.47
C LEU A 200 5.86 9.88 18.75
N VAL A 201 4.99 8.88 18.92
CA VAL A 201 5.07 7.60 18.20
C VAL A 201 4.89 7.79 16.70
N GLY A 202 3.96 8.68 16.32
CA GLY A 202 3.74 9.11 14.94
C GLY A 202 5.01 9.65 14.31
N TYR A 203 5.65 10.64 14.93
CA TYR A 203 6.94 11.17 14.46
C TYR A 203 8.04 10.12 14.43
N PHE A 204 8.17 9.30 15.47
CA PHE A 204 9.23 8.31 15.60
C PHE A 204 9.21 7.30 14.44
N PHE A 205 8.06 6.64 14.22
CA PHE A 205 7.94 5.63 13.16
C PHE A 205 7.83 6.25 11.76
N GLN A 206 7.24 7.45 11.62
CA GLN A 206 7.31 8.21 10.37
C GLN A 206 8.76 8.51 9.99
N GLY A 207 9.61 8.89 10.94
CA GLY A 207 11.04 9.15 10.73
C GLY A 207 11.78 7.91 10.24
N ILE A 208 11.63 6.77 10.94
CA ILE A 208 12.22 5.49 10.52
C ILE A 208 11.81 5.14 9.09
N GLY A 209 10.51 5.19 8.82
CA GLY A 209 9.98 4.87 7.50
C GLY A 209 10.45 5.84 6.42
N PHE A 210 10.47 7.14 6.70
CA PHE A 210 10.93 8.17 5.77
C PHE A 210 12.40 7.96 5.38
N PHE A 211 13.32 7.82 6.34
CA PHE A 211 14.74 7.67 6.02
C PHE A 211 15.01 6.38 5.24
N MET A 212 14.39 5.26 5.64
CA MET A 212 14.54 3.99 4.92
C MET A 212 14.00 4.06 3.49
N THR A 213 12.83 4.67 3.30
CA THR A 213 12.27 4.86 1.96
C THR A 213 13.10 5.84 1.12
N PHE A 214 13.71 6.86 1.73
CA PHE A 214 14.61 7.78 1.04
C PHE A 214 15.83 7.04 0.46
N PHE A 215 16.41 6.09 1.21
CA PHE A 215 17.48 5.23 0.68
C PHE A 215 17.01 4.38 -0.50
N TYR A 216 15.81 3.80 -0.43
CA TYR A 216 15.23 3.08 -1.56
C TYR A 216 14.99 3.96 -2.79
N LEU A 217 14.61 5.23 -2.60
CA LEU A 217 14.48 6.19 -3.72
C LEU A 217 15.83 6.55 -4.33
N ALA A 218 16.89 6.66 -3.53
CA ALA A 218 18.24 6.85 -4.06
C ALA A 218 18.69 5.64 -4.90
N ILE A 219 18.43 4.42 -4.42
CA ILE A 219 18.71 3.18 -5.16
C ILE A 219 17.87 3.10 -6.44
N TYR A 220 16.61 3.53 -6.40
CA TYR A 220 15.75 3.62 -7.58
C TYR A 220 16.34 4.54 -8.66
N VAL A 221 16.80 5.73 -8.25
CA VAL A 221 17.44 6.69 -9.17
C VAL A 221 18.72 6.08 -9.75
N LEU A 222 19.55 5.44 -8.92
CA LEU A 222 20.74 4.71 -9.39
C LEU A 222 20.37 3.62 -10.41
N ARG A 223 19.33 2.83 -10.15
CA ARG A 223 18.83 1.80 -11.06
C ARG A 223 18.42 2.39 -12.40
N ILE A 224 17.71 3.51 -12.42
CA ILE A 224 17.31 4.16 -13.68
C ILE A 224 18.51 4.74 -14.42
N ILE A 225 19.48 5.32 -13.73
CA ILE A 225 20.72 5.82 -14.36
C ILE A 225 21.48 4.67 -15.04
N THR A 226 21.53 3.48 -14.42
CA THR A 226 22.30 2.35 -14.94
C THR A 226 21.56 1.53 -16.01
N THR A 227 20.23 1.41 -15.92
CA THR A 227 19.45 0.49 -16.77
C THR A 227 18.39 1.17 -17.63
N GLY A 228 18.21 2.48 -17.48
CA GLY A 228 17.11 3.23 -18.10
C GLY A 228 15.76 2.99 -17.43
N PHE A 229 14.69 3.49 -18.07
CA PHE A 229 13.32 3.35 -17.56
C PHE A 229 12.85 1.89 -17.53
N MET A 230 12.16 1.52 -16.43
CA MET A 230 11.50 0.23 -16.25
C MET A 230 10.50 -0.06 -17.38
N SER A 231 10.34 -1.33 -17.75
CA SER A 231 9.42 -1.80 -18.81
C SER A 231 8.53 -2.94 -18.33
N GLY A 232 7.42 -3.17 -19.02
CA GLY A 232 6.42 -4.17 -18.70
C GLY A 232 5.78 -3.95 -17.34
N HIS A 233 5.55 -5.05 -16.61
CA HIS A 233 4.98 -5.01 -15.26
C HIS A 233 5.73 -4.07 -14.29
N GLN A 234 7.05 -3.94 -14.43
CA GLN A 234 7.87 -3.10 -13.55
C GLN A 234 7.60 -1.60 -13.75
N ALA A 235 7.10 -1.18 -14.91
CA ALA A 235 6.73 0.22 -15.17
C ALA A 235 5.64 0.72 -14.19
N ASN A 236 4.74 -0.17 -13.78
CA ASN A 236 3.71 0.15 -12.77
C ASN A 236 4.33 0.52 -11.41
N GLY A 237 5.44 -0.13 -11.06
CA GLY A 237 6.17 0.12 -9.82
C GLY A 237 6.76 1.52 -9.72
N ALA A 238 6.93 2.25 -10.84
CA ALA A 238 7.45 3.62 -10.83
C ALA A 238 6.56 4.57 -10.01
N PHE A 239 5.25 4.37 -10.02
CA PHE A 239 4.30 5.20 -9.29
C PHE A 239 4.39 5.04 -7.77
N VAL A 240 4.98 3.94 -7.29
CA VAL A 240 5.24 3.78 -5.85
C VAL A 240 6.28 4.81 -5.36
N ALA A 241 7.17 5.30 -6.24
CA ALA A 241 8.22 6.25 -5.86
C ALA A 241 7.71 7.61 -5.36
N CYS A 242 6.54 8.06 -5.81
CA CYS A 242 5.94 9.31 -5.32
C CYS A 242 5.28 9.17 -3.94
N GLY A 243 4.98 7.94 -3.50
CA GLY A 243 4.27 7.65 -2.27
C GLY A 243 5.01 8.12 -1.01
N PRO A 244 6.25 7.67 -0.76
CA PRO A 244 6.97 8.02 0.46
C PRO A 244 7.08 9.53 0.73
N PRO A 245 7.58 10.36 -0.22
CA PRO A 245 7.66 11.79 0.02
C PRO A 245 6.27 12.42 0.17
N GLY A 246 5.27 11.96 -0.60
CA GLY A 246 3.90 12.47 -0.51
C GLY A 246 3.22 12.21 0.84
N PHE A 247 3.25 10.96 1.32
CA PHE A 247 2.69 10.63 2.64
C PHE A 247 3.48 11.27 3.77
N THR A 248 4.81 11.35 3.66
CA THR A 248 5.62 12.03 4.66
C THR A 248 5.29 13.51 4.73
N ALA A 249 5.14 14.20 3.60
CA ALA A 249 4.74 15.61 3.56
C ALA A 249 3.39 15.83 4.26
N LEU A 250 2.39 15.00 3.94
CA LEU A 250 1.07 15.04 4.56
C LEU A 250 1.15 14.81 6.08
N ALA A 251 1.94 13.81 6.51
CA ALA A 251 2.15 13.50 7.91
C ALA A 251 2.78 14.66 8.67
N LEU A 252 3.89 15.20 8.17
CA LEU A 252 4.61 16.27 8.85
C LEU A 252 3.72 17.50 9.06
N ILE A 253 3.00 17.98 8.03
CA ILE A 253 2.13 19.16 8.17
C ILE A 253 1.10 18.96 9.30
N ASN A 254 0.41 17.82 9.30
CA ASN A 254 -0.70 17.60 10.24
C ASN A 254 -0.21 17.22 11.65
N LEU A 255 0.89 16.48 11.77
CA LEU A 255 1.53 16.24 13.07
C LEU A 255 2.11 17.54 13.64
N GLY A 256 2.67 18.42 12.80
CA GLY A 256 3.15 19.73 13.21
C GLY A 256 2.02 20.62 13.71
N ALA A 257 0.88 20.61 13.02
CA ALA A 257 -0.32 21.32 13.46
C ALA A 257 -0.83 20.77 14.80
N SER A 258 -0.81 19.45 14.98
CA SER A 258 -1.17 18.81 16.25
C SER A 258 -0.17 19.15 17.37
N ALA A 259 1.12 19.24 17.08
CA ALA A 259 2.15 19.63 18.05
C ALA A 259 1.95 21.06 18.56
N ARG A 260 1.53 21.97 17.66
CA ARG A 260 1.15 23.35 18.00
C ARG A 260 0.01 23.43 19.02
N GLU A 261 -0.91 22.47 18.99
CA GLU A 261 -2.02 22.39 19.96
C GLU A 261 -1.65 21.60 21.22
N ILE A 262 -0.91 20.49 21.09
CA ILE A 262 -0.62 19.55 22.18
C ILE A 262 0.46 20.10 23.11
N PHE A 263 1.59 20.60 22.60
CA PHE A 263 2.71 20.97 23.48
C PHE A 263 2.36 22.03 24.54
N PRO A 264 1.60 23.09 24.22
CA PRO A 264 1.19 24.07 25.22
C PRO A 264 0.25 23.51 26.30
N GLN A 265 -0.53 22.45 26.01
CA GLN A 265 -1.47 21.85 26.97
C GLN A 265 -0.78 21.00 28.03
N HIS A 266 0.48 20.62 27.80
CA HIS A 266 1.27 19.73 28.67
C HIS A 266 2.57 20.39 29.15
N ASP A 267 2.75 21.70 28.92
CA ASP A 267 3.94 22.48 29.28
C ASP A 267 5.27 21.86 28.80
N LEU A 268 5.30 21.37 27.55
CA LEU A 268 6.41 20.58 27.02
C LEU A 268 7.40 21.40 26.17
N VAL A 269 8.69 21.07 26.30
CA VAL A 269 9.84 21.57 25.52
C VAL A 269 10.11 23.06 25.73
N SER A 270 9.22 23.94 25.26
CA SER A 270 9.23 25.40 25.47
C SER A 270 7.90 26.00 25.01
N PRO A 271 7.53 27.22 25.44
CA PRO A 271 6.27 27.86 25.05
C PRO A 271 6.07 28.03 23.54
N ILE A 272 7.17 28.09 22.77
CA ILE A 272 7.15 28.27 21.30
C ILE A 272 7.42 26.97 20.52
N ALA A 273 7.65 25.84 21.20
CA ALA A 273 8.07 24.60 20.55
C ALA A 273 7.06 24.11 19.51
N GLY A 274 5.76 24.22 19.82
CA GLY A 274 4.69 23.79 18.91
C GLY A 274 4.70 24.58 17.59
N GLU A 275 4.91 25.89 17.65
CA GLU A 275 5.04 26.74 16.46
C GLU A 275 6.29 26.40 15.65
N ILE A 276 7.42 26.12 16.31
CA ILE A 276 8.67 25.72 15.65
C ILE A 276 8.48 24.38 14.92
N PHE A 277 7.86 23.39 15.59
CA PHE A 277 7.56 22.09 15.00
C PHE A 277 6.65 22.24 13.78
N TYR A 278 5.62 23.08 13.87
CA TYR A 278 4.73 23.36 12.75
C TYR A 278 5.46 24.01 11.58
N ALA A 279 6.19 25.11 11.80
CA ALA A 279 6.91 25.82 10.75
C ALA A 279 7.96 24.94 10.05
N ALA A 280 8.74 24.19 10.81
CA ALA A 280 9.71 23.23 10.27
C ALA A 280 9.04 22.12 9.46
N SER A 281 7.88 21.64 9.92
CA SER A 281 7.09 20.63 9.22
C SER A 281 6.54 21.15 7.89
N VAL A 282 6.03 22.38 7.85
CA VAL A 282 5.53 23.02 6.62
C VAL A 282 6.64 23.16 5.57
N LEU A 283 7.82 23.65 5.97
CA LEU A 283 8.97 23.78 5.06
C LEU A 283 9.41 22.40 4.53
N SER A 284 9.57 21.43 5.42
CA SER A 284 9.98 20.06 5.04
C SER A 284 8.97 19.42 4.10
N ALA A 285 7.68 19.58 4.37
CA ALA A 285 6.62 19.04 3.54
C ALA A 285 6.56 19.70 2.15
N LEU A 286 6.85 20.99 2.02
CA LEU A 286 6.92 21.65 0.72
C LEU A 286 8.03 21.06 -0.17
N LEU A 287 9.21 20.79 0.40
CA LEU A 287 10.32 20.15 -0.30
C LEU A 287 9.96 18.72 -0.73
N LEU A 288 9.37 17.95 0.18
CA LEU A 288 8.94 16.58 -0.07
C LEU A 288 7.80 16.51 -1.09
N PHE A 289 6.87 17.46 -1.05
CA PHE A 289 5.82 17.58 -2.06
C PHE A 289 6.39 17.77 -3.46
N GLY A 290 7.40 18.65 -3.61
CA GLY A 290 8.12 18.82 -4.89
C GLY A 290 8.76 17.52 -5.37
N LEU A 291 9.38 16.75 -4.48
CA LEU A 291 9.97 15.44 -4.80
C LEU A 291 8.90 14.41 -5.21
N ALA A 292 7.75 14.39 -4.55
CA ALA A 292 6.65 13.50 -4.89
C ALA A 292 6.08 13.79 -6.28
N VAL A 293 5.82 15.07 -6.60
CA VAL A 293 5.35 15.52 -7.91
C VAL A 293 6.37 15.19 -8.99
N PHE A 294 7.66 15.39 -8.72
CA PHE A 294 8.74 14.99 -9.63
C PHE A 294 8.67 13.49 -9.95
N PHE A 295 8.62 12.61 -8.95
CA PHE A 295 8.57 11.16 -9.19
C PHE A 295 7.28 10.71 -9.87
N PHE A 296 6.15 11.37 -9.59
CA PHE A 296 4.91 11.14 -10.31
C PHE A 296 5.07 11.47 -11.80
N ALA A 297 5.53 12.67 -12.13
CA ALA A 297 5.76 13.09 -13.51
C ALA A 297 6.78 12.17 -14.21
N PHE A 298 7.87 11.83 -13.53
CA PHE A 298 8.91 10.95 -14.03
C PHE A 298 8.41 9.52 -14.29
N GLY A 299 7.42 9.06 -13.54
CA GLY A 299 6.71 7.80 -13.79
C GLY A 299 5.73 7.87 -14.95
N VAL A 300 4.96 8.96 -15.07
CA VAL A 300 3.91 9.14 -16.11
C VAL A 300 4.49 9.27 -17.51
N LEU A 301 5.55 10.07 -17.70
CA LEU A 301 6.13 10.37 -19.01
C LEU A 301 6.47 9.13 -19.87
N PRO A 302 7.19 8.12 -19.35
CA PRO A 302 7.50 6.91 -20.11
C PRO A 302 6.37 5.85 -20.08
N TYR A 303 5.36 6.02 -19.22
CA TYR A 303 4.44 4.93 -18.85
C TYR A 303 3.74 4.30 -20.05
N TRP A 304 3.20 5.12 -20.95
CA TRP A 304 2.42 4.63 -22.09
C TRP A 304 3.23 3.77 -23.06
N PHE A 305 4.52 4.06 -23.20
CA PHE A 305 5.44 3.34 -24.09
C PHE A 305 6.09 2.13 -23.43
N LYS A 306 6.07 2.07 -22.09
CA LYS A 306 6.74 1.05 -21.30
C LYS A 306 5.79 0.01 -20.74
N LEU A 307 4.50 0.32 -20.60
CA LEU A 307 3.50 -0.59 -20.06
C LEU A 307 3.19 -1.74 -21.04
N HIS A 308 3.25 -2.98 -20.55
CA HIS A 308 2.64 -4.11 -21.24
C HIS A 308 1.12 -4.11 -21.03
N LYS A 309 0.39 -4.32 -22.12
CA LYS A 309 -1.08 -4.35 -22.11
C LYS A 309 -1.60 -5.78 -22.02
N HIS A 310 -1.08 -6.53 -21.05
CA HIS A 310 -1.46 -7.92 -20.80
C HIS A 310 -2.31 -8.04 -19.55
N LEU A 311 -3.44 -8.74 -19.67
CA LEU A 311 -4.44 -8.83 -18.61
C LEU A 311 -3.94 -9.62 -17.38
N HIS A 312 -3.09 -10.62 -17.57
CA HIS A 312 -2.44 -11.36 -16.47
C HIS A 312 -1.47 -10.51 -15.62
N GLU A 313 -1.05 -9.33 -16.09
CA GLU A 313 -0.18 -8.41 -15.33
C GLU A 313 -0.97 -7.33 -14.55
N ILE A 314 -2.31 -7.35 -14.61
CA ILE A 314 -3.19 -6.28 -14.09
C ILE A 314 -2.99 -5.94 -12.61
N LEU A 315 -2.57 -6.92 -11.79
CA LEU A 315 -2.35 -6.71 -10.36
C LEU A 315 -1.26 -5.68 -10.08
N GLY A 316 -0.25 -5.56 -10.95
CA GLY A 316 0.81 -4.55 -10.81
C GLY A 316 0.30 -3.13 -11.00
N CYS A 317 -0.69 -2.95 -11.88
CA CYS A 317 -1.24 -1.64 -12.22
C CYS A 317 -1.95 -0.97 -11.03
N TRP A 318 -2.33 -1.70 -9.99
CA TRP A 318 -2.89 -1.12 -8.77
C TRP A 318 -1.95 -0.13 -8.06
N ALA A 319 -0.66 -0.18 -8.35
CA ALA A 319 0.32 0.85 -7.94
C ALA A 319 -0.01 2.28 -8.45
N LEU A 320 -0.89 2.43 -9.44
CA LEU A 320 -1.35 3.72 -9.94
C LEU A 320 -2.32 4.46 -9.01
N THR A 321 -2.84 3.80 -7.97
CA THR A 321 -3.89 4.36 -7.10
C THR A 321 -3.31 4.87 -5.79
N PHE A 322 -3.25 4.02 -4.77
CA PHE A 322 -2.92 4.37 -3.39
C PHE A 322 -1.62 5.17 -3.19
N PRO A 323 -0.49 4.87 -3.88
CA PRO A 323 0.73 5.65 -3.71
C PRO A 323 0.56 7.15 -3.96
N ASN A 324 -0.41 7.56 -4.78
CA ASN A 324 -0.64 8.96 -5.11
C ASN A 324 -1.38 9.74 -4.02
N VAL A 325 -2.07 9.07 -3.09
CA VAL A 325 -2.97 9.71 -2.12
C VAL A 325 -2.24 10.74 -1.26
N GLY A 326 -1.04 10.39 -0.76
CA GLY A 326 -0.30 11.25 0.16
C GLY A 326 0.02 12.63 -0.44
N TRP A 327 0.58 12.68 -1.65
CA TRP A 327 0.92 13.95 -2.28
C TRP A 327 -0.31 14.70 -2.78
N ILE A 328 -1.34 14.00 -3.28
CA ILE A 328 -2.60 14.63 -3.68
C ILE A 328 -3.24 15.32 -2.47
N ASN A 329 -3.38 14.65 -1.32
CA ASN A 329 -3.93 15.29 -0.12
C ASN A 329 -3.01 16.35 0.50
N THR A 330 -1.70 16.29 0.22
CA THR A 330 -0.77 17.37 0.58
C THR A 330 -1.12 18.67 -0.14
N ILE A 331 -1.65 18.62 -1.37
CA ILE A 331 -2.16 19.80 -2.09
C ILE A 331 -3.19 20.54 -1.22
N MET A 332 -4.15 19.84 -0.63
CA MET A 332 -5.19 20.44 0.21
C MET A 332 -4.64 21.02 1.52
N ALA A 333 -3.63 20.39 2.10
CA ALA A 333 -2.95 20.91 3.28
C ALA A 333 -2.22 22.23 2.94
N LEU A 334 -1.44 22.25 1.86
CA LEU A 334 -0.74 23.44 1.39
C LEU A 334 -1.69 24.55 0.93
N ARG A 335 -2.82 24.20 0.32
CA ARG A 335 -3.90 25.13 -0.05
C ARG A 335 -4.37 25.93 1.15
N LYS A 336 -4.64 25.26 2.27
CA LYS A 336 -5.11 25.90 3.51
C LYS A 336 -4.03 26.80 4.13
N ILE A 337 -2.76 26.39 4.04
CA ILE A 337 -1.63 27.12 4.63
C ILE A 337 -1.29 28.38 3.84
N PHE A 338 -1.16 28.25 2.52
CA PHE A 338 -0.71 29.33 1.63
C PHE A 338 -1.84 30.09 0.95
N ASN A 339 -3.10 29.70 1.20
CA ASN A 339 -4.30 30.29 0.60
C ASN A 339 -4.22 30.35 -0.94
N ILE A 340 -3.99 29.20 -1.58
CA ILE A 340 -3.84 29.06 -3.03
C ILE A 340 -5.12 28.39 -3.58
N PRO A 341 -6.11 29.15 -4.12
CA PRO A 341 -7.37 28.57 -4.58
C PRO A 341 -7.19 27.51 -5.67
N GLY A 342 -6.25 27.73 -6.60
CA GLY A 342 -5.91 26.82 -7.72
C GLY A 342 -5.59 25.37 -7.32
N PHE A 343 -5.28 25.13 -6.04
CA PHE A 343 -5.01 23.81 -5.49
C PHE A 343 -6.29 23.00 -5.25
N ASP A 344 -7.45 23.65 -5.10
CA ASP A 344 -8.74 22.97 -5.01
C ASP A 344 -9.06 22.28 -6.36
N GLU A 345 -8.87 22.97 -7.49
CA GLU A 345 -9.08 22.38 -8.82
C GLU A 345 -8.05 21.29 -9.12
N TRP A 346 -6.78 21.49 -8.75
CA TRP A 346 -5.75 20.47 -8.97
C TRP A 346 -6.03 19.19 -8.18
N HIS A 347 -6.41 19.31 -6.90
CA HIS A 347 -6.83 18.17 -6.09
C HIS A 347 -8.03 17.45 -6.70
N LEU A 348 -9.05 18.19 -7.15
CA LEU A 348 -10.23 17.63 -7.78
C LEU A 348 -9.88 16.85 -9.06
N VAL A 349 -9.07 17.42 -9.95
CA VAL A 349 -8.63 16.76 -11.19
C VAL A 349 -7.89 15.46 -10.87
N MET A 350 -6.95 15.49 -9.92
CA MET A 350 -6.20 14.30 -9.53
C MET A 350 -7.10 13.24 -8.88
N THR A 351 -8.08 13.65 -8.08
CA THR A 351 -9.07 12.76 -7.47
C THR A 351 -9.93 12.07 -8.53
N ILE A 352 -10.41 12.81 -9.53
CA ILE A 352 -11.15 12.25 -10.68
C ILE A 352 -10.27 11.24 -11.43
N MET A 353 -9.00 11.56 -11.70
CA MET A 353 -8.07 10.65 -12.37
C MET A 353 -7.88 9.34 -11.61
N VAL A 354 -7.75 9.40 -10.27
CA VAL A 354 -7.65 8.20 -9.43
C VAL A 354 -8.96 7.39 -9.45
N CYS A 355 -10.12 8.05 -9.41
CA CYS A 355 -11.42 7.37 -9.51
C CYS A 355 -11.60 6.63 -10.85
N VAL A 356 -11.26 7.28 -11.96
CA VAL A 356 -11.30 6.67 -13.31
C VAL A 356 -10.31 5.52 -13.41
N THR A 357 -9.09 5.71 -12.91
CA THR A 357 -8.06 4.66 -12.87
C THR A 357 -8.55 3.46 -12.07
N TRP A 358 -9.10 3.69 -10.88
CA TRP A 358 -9.68 2.64 -10.05
C TRP A 358 -10.77 1.87 -10.79
N LEU A 359 -11.72 2.56 -11.45
CA LEU A 359 -12.80 1.92 -12.18
C LEU A 359 -12.29 1.00 -13.29
N VAL A 360 -11.34 1.50 -14.10
CA VAL A 360 -10.72 0.72 -15.17
C VAL A 360 -10.01 -0.51 -14.60
N LEU A 361 -9.18 -0.35 -13.57
CA LEU A 361 -8.44 -1.45 -12.96
C LEU A 361 -9.37 -2.47 -12.30
N PHE A 362 -10.43 -2.03 -11.64
CA PHE A 362 -11.40 -2.89 -10.99
C PHE A 362 -12.15 -3.75 -12.02
N CYS A 363 -12.66 -3.13 -13.09
CA CYS A 363 -13.30 -3.86 -14.20
C CYS A 363 -12.34 -4.87 -14.85
N LEU A 364 -11.11 -4.46 -15.17
CA LEU A 364 -10.12 -5.38 -15.76
C LEU A 364 -9.72 -6.49 -14.80
N THR A 365 -9.61 -6.21 -13.50
CA THR A 365 -9.31 -7.24 -12.48
C THR A 365 -10.43 -8.26 -12.39
N ILE A 366 -11.70 -7.85 -12.49
CA ILE A 366 -12.85 -8.78 -12.56
C ILE A 366 -12.76 -9.66 -13.80
N VAL A 367 -12.48 -9.08 -14.98
CA VAL A 367 -12.34 -9.84 -16.23
C VAL A 367 -11.16 -10.82 -16.14
N ALA A 368 -10.01 -10.39 -15.63
CA ALA A 368 -8.84 -11.24 -15.41
C ALA A 368 -9.17 -12.38 -14.43
N PHE A 369 -9.90 -12.05 -13.36
CA PHE A 369 -10.34 -13.02 -12.38
C PHE A 369 -11.24 -14.07 -13.03
N TRP A 370 -12.29 -13.69 -13.77
CA TRP A 370 -13.19 -14.62 -14.44
C TRP A 370 -12.48 -15.51 -15.47
N LYS A 371 -11.54 -14.97 -16.24
CA LYS A 371 -10.72 -15.74 -17.19
C LYS A 371 -9.70 -16.67 -16.52
N GLY A 372 -9.50 -16.54 -15.21
CA GLY A 372 -8.50 -17.33 -14.48
C GLY A 372 -7.07 -16.87 -14.74
N GLU A 373 -6.86 -15.64 -15.21
CA GLU A 373 -5.53 -15.05 -15.44
C GLU A 373 -4.88 -14.54 -14.14
N VAL A 374 -5.69 -14.30 -13.11
CA VAL A 374 -5.21 -13.92 -11.76
C VAL A 374 -5.84 -14.80 -10.68
N PHE A 375 -5.11 -14.98 -9.59
CA PHE A 375 -5.52 -15.76 -8.42
C PHE A 375 -5.98 -17.19 -8.75
N MET A 376 -5.35 -17.86 -9.72
CA MET A 376 -5.70 -19.21 -10.13
C MET A 376 -4.42 -20.01 -10.40
N SER A 377 -4.22 -21.11 -9.67
CA SER A 377 -3.10 -22.02 -9.93
C SER A 377 -3.45 -23.08 -10.97
N ARG A 378 -2.42 -23.67 -11.59
CA ARG A 378 -2.57 -24.85 -12.45
C ARG A 378 -2.65 -26.10 -11.57
N ASP A 379 -3.27 -27.15 -12.08
CA ASP A 379 -3.41 -28.41 -11.34
C ASP A 379 -2.05 -29.02 -10.98
N GLU A 380 -1.07 -28.91 -11.87
CA GLU A 380 0.32 -29.34 -11.64
C GLU A 380 1.00 -28.62 -10.47
N ASP A 381 0.73 -27.32 -10.28
CA ASP A 381 1.33 -26.53 -9.19
C ASP A 381 0.81 -27.01 -7.83
N ILE A 382 -0.47 -27.40 -7.77
CA ILE A 382 -1.11 -27.94 -6.55
C ILE A 382 -0.62 -29.35 -6.28
N TYR A 383 -0.53 -30.17 -7.33
CA TYR A 383 -0.04 -31.54 -7.21
C TYR A 383 1.42 -31.58 -6.73
N ALA A 384 2.27 -30.67 -7.22
CA ALA A 384 3.65 -30.54 -6.76
C ALA A 384 3.77 -30.21 -5.26
N ASP A 385 2.74 -29.57 -4.68
CA ASP A 385 2.71 -29.24 -3.26
C ASP A 385 2.09 -30.33 -2.40
N ALA A 386 1.44 -31.34 -3.00
CA ALA A 386 0.93 -32.49 -2.28
C ALA A 386 2.08 -33.21 -1.55
N PRO A 387 1.84 -33.76 -0.34
CA PRO A 387 2.84 -34.61 0.29
C PRO A 387 3.11 -35.80 -0.64
N ILE A 388 4.34 -35.90 -1.17
CA ILE A 388 4.79 -37.07 -1.92
C ILE A 388 4.53 -38.27 -1.01
N ALA A 389 3.61 -39.15 -1.41
CA ALA A 389 3.44 -40.42 -0.74
C ALA A 389 4.83 -41.10 -0.75
N LYS A 390 5.33 -41.54 0.41
CA LYS A 390 6.54 -42.38 0.44
C LYS A 390 6.32 -43.51 -0.59
N PRO A 391 7.29 -43.80 -1.48
CA PRO A 391 7.14 -44.92 -2.40
C PRO A 391 6.75 -46.15 -1.61
N LYS A 392 5.76 -46.90 -2.10
CA LYS A 392 5.43 -48.17 -1.46
C LYS A 392 6.67 -49.06 -1.54
N PRO A 393 6.94 -49.91 -0.53
CA PRO A 393 8.06 -50.84 -0.59
C PRO A 393 8.07 -51.72 -1.85
N GLU A 394 6.90 -51.91 -2.46
CA GLU A 394 6.67 -52.66 -3.71
C GLU A 394 7.26 -51.97 -4.95
N ASP A 395 7.47 -50.65 -4.93
CA ASP A 395 8.03 -49.86 -6.03
C ASP A 395 9.56 -49.67 -5.92
N MET A 396 10.19 -50.23 -4.87
CA MET A 396 11.63 -50.14 -4.61
C MET A 396 12.39 -51.45 -4.93
N VAL A 397 11.86 -52.27 -5.84
CA VAL A 397 12.49 -53.53 -6.29
C VAL A 397 13.12 -53.38 -7.66
#